data_AF-A0A852T5R6-F1
#
_entry.id   AF-A0A852T5R6-F1
#
_cell.length_a   1.000
_cell.length_b   1.000
_cell.length_c   1.000
_cell.angle_alpha   90.00
_cell.angle_beta   90.00
_cell.angle_gamma   90.00
#
_symmetry.space_group_name_H-M   'P 1'
#
loop_
_entity.id
_entity.type
_entity.pdbx_description
1 polymer ?
#
loop_
_entity_poly.entity_id
_entity_poly.type
_entity_poly.pdbx_seq_one_letter_code
_entity_poly.pdbx_strand_id
1 'polypeptide(L)'
;MERLKTAMDEAKRNHYKLAVIFIDLDRFKNINDTLGHEFGDLLLKHVTKEMAKSVRRMDTISRQGGDEFTFLLNRIRSEEDVIPLVERID
;
A
#
# COMPACT_ATOMS: atom_id res chain seq x y z
N MET A 1 8.65 -5.81 8.45
CA MET A 1 9.19 -5.31 9.74
C MET A 1 10.50 -4.53 9.60
N GLU A 2 11.52 -5.05 8.91
CA GLU A 2 12.81 -4.35 8.77
C GLU A 2 12.69 -2.96 8.13
N ARG A 3 11.99 -2.84 6.99
CA ARG A 3 11.76 -1.56 6.30
C ARG A 3 11.08 -0.50 7.18
N LEU A 4 10.07 -0.90 7.97
CA LEU A 4 9.38 -0.01 8.89
C LEU A 4 10.32 0.47 10.00
N LYS A 5 11.11 -0.43 10.58
CA LYS A 5 12.09 -0.07 11.62
C LYS A 5 13.11 0.93 11.09
N THR A 6 13.68 0.68 9.91
CA THR A 6 14.59 1.61 9.24
C THR A 6 13.95 2.97 9.00
N ALA A 7 12.70 3.01 8.50
CA ALA A 7 11.96 4.24 8.27
C ALA A 7 11.68 5.02 9.57
N MET A 8 11.31 4.33 10.66
CA MET A 8 11.10 4.93 11.97
C MET A 8 12.39 5.55 12.53
N ASP A 9 13.51 4.83 12.41
CA ASP A 9 14.82 5.32 12.85
C ASP A 9 15.25 6.56 12.04
N GLU A 10 15.03 6.54 10.72
CA GLU A 10 15.26 7.68 9.83
C GLU A 10 14.38 8.88 10.16
N ALA A 11 13.09 8.66 10.39
CA ALA A 11 12.12 9.66 10.78
C ALA A 11 12.49 10.34 12.10
N LYS A 12 12.87 9.55 13.10
CA LYS A 12 13.33 10.05 14.39
C LYS A 12 14.58 10.92 14.26
N ARG A 13 15.56 10.50 13.44
CA ARG A 13 16.82 11.25 13.24
C ARG A 13 16.64 12.59 12.54
N ASN A 14 15.66 12.69 11.65
CA ASN A 14 15.51 13.85 10.77
C ASN A 14 14.21 14.65 11.00
N HIS A 15 13.46 14.31 12.06
CA HIS A 15 12.22 14.99 12.45
C HIS A 15 11.13 15.05 11.36
N TYR A 16 11.04 14.03 10.51
CA TYR A 16 9.88 13.88 9.60
C TYR A 16 8.91 12.83 10.12
N LYS A 17 7.67 12.90 9.62
CA LYS A 17 6.62 11.93 9.91
C LYS A 17 6.63 10.79 8.88
N LEU A 18 5.95 9.72 9.24
CA LEU A 18 5.67 8.57 8.39
C LEU A 18 4.20 8.19 8.54
N ALA A 19 3.62 7.58 7.51
CA ALA A 19 2.29 6.98 7.57
C ALA A 19 2.37 5.50 7.17
N VAL A 20 1.55 4.69 7.84
CA VAL A 20 1.33 3.29 7.49
C VAL A 20 -0.14 3.14 7.14
N ILE A 21 -0.42 2.61 5.95
CA ILE A 21 -1.79 2.38 5.46
C ILE A 21 -1.95 0.89 5.21
N PHE A 22 -3.06 0.34 5.68
CA PHE A 22 -3.48 -1.02 5.39
C PHE A 22 -4.64 -0.96 4.40
N ILE A 23 -4.59 -1.81 3.39
CA ILE A 23 -5.60 -1.91 2.33
C ILE A 23 -5.97 -3.38 2.19
N ASP A 24 -7.26 -3.65 2.15
CA ASP A 24 -7.85 -4.96 1.86
C ASP A 24 -8.72 -4.81 0.60
N LEU A 25 -8.72 -5.81 -0.30
CA LEU A 25 -9.56 -5.73 -1.50
C LEU A 25 -10.95 -6.29 -1.22
N ASP A 26 -11.92 -5.39 -1.19
CA ASP A 26 -13.32 -5.75 -0.98
C ASP A 26 -13.78 -6.91 -1.88
N ARG A 27 -14.28 -7.96 -1.23
CA ARG A 27 -14.89 -9.13 -1.90
C ARG A 27 -13.95 -9.88 -2.85
N PHE A 28 -12.63 -9.79 -2.68
CA PHE A 28 -11.68 -10.55 -3.51
C PHE A 28 -11.95 -12.05 -3.51
N LYS A 29 -12.34 -12.60 -2.35
CA LYS A 29 -12.76 -14.01 -2.24
C LYS A 29 -13.93 -14.35 -3.18
N ASN A 30 -14.93 -13.48 -3.29
CA ASN A 30 -16.06 -13.71 -4.19
C ASN A 30 -15.61 -13.80 -5.66
N ILE A 31 -14.60 -13.02 -6.04
CA ILE A 31 -14.02 -13.08 -7.38
C ILE A 31 -13.33 -14.43 -7.59
N ASN A 32 -12.51 -14.90 -6.64
CA ASN A 32 -11.90 -16.23 -6.72
C ASN A 32 -12.95 -17.34 -6.80
N ASP A 33 -13.98 -17.27 -5.97
CA ASP A 33 -15.03 -18.29 -5.90
C ASP A 33 -15.91 -18.32 -7.15
N THR A 34 -16.08 -17.17 -7.83
CA THR A 34 -16.95 -17.04 -9.02
C THR A 34 -16.21 -17.21 -10.34
N LEU A 35 -14.98 -16.67 -10.45
CA LEU A 35 -14.22 -16.56 -11.69
C LEU A 35 -12.91 -17.37 -11.67
N GLY A 36 -12.58 -18.00 -10.54
CA GLY A 36 -11.37 -18.80 -10.36
C GLY A 36 -10.14 -17.97 -9.96
N HIS A 37 -9.16 -18.67 -9.39
CA HIS A 37 -7.93 -18.07 -8.89
C HIS A 37 -7.07 -17.38 -9.97
N GLU A 38 -7.10 -17.87 -11.22
CA GLU A 38 -6.38 -17.22 -12.32
C GLU A 38 -6.87 -15.78 -12.55
N PHE A 39 -8.18 -15.57 -12.40
CA PHE A 39 -8.76 -14.23 -12.52
C PHE A 39 -8.40 -13.36 -11.31
N GLY A 40 -8.38 -13.94 -10.11
CA GLY A 40 -7.88 -13.26 -8.91
C GLY A 40 -6.42 -12.81 -9.06
N ASP A 41 -5.55 -13.64 -9.63
CA ASP A 41 -4.16 -13.29 -9.90
C ASP A 41 -4.02 -12.15 -10.90
N LEU A 42 -4.86 -12.12 -11.95
CA LEU A 42 -4.91 -11.02 -12.90
C LEU A 42 -5.36 -9.71 -12.23
N LEU A 43 -6.37 -9.78 -11.36
CA LEU A 43 -6.84 -8.63 -10.59
C LEU A 43 -5.73 -8.10 -9.68
N LEU A 44 -5.06 -8.97 -8.91
CA LEU A 44 -3.95 -8.58 -8.04
C LEU A 44 -2.82 -7.89 -8.82
N LYS A 45 -2.46 -8.42 -10.00
CA LYS A 45 -1.46 -7.79 -10.89
C LYS A 45 -1.91 -6.41 -11.35
N HIS A 46 -3.18 -6.27 -11.73
CA HIS A 46 -3.74 -5.00 -12.18
C HIS A 46 -3.75 -3.96 -11.05
N VAL A 47 -4.30 -4.32 -9.89
CA VAL A 47 -4.39 -3.46 -8.72
C VAL A 47 -3.00 -3.02 -8.26
N THR A 48 -2.04 -3.95 -8.16
CA THR A 48 -0.66 -3.62 -7.77
C THR A 48 -0.04 -2.61 -8.74
N LYS A 49 -0.32 -2.72 -10.04
CA LYS A 49 0.18 -1.79 -11.06
C LYS A 49 -0.44 -0.40 -10.91
N GLU A 50 -1.73 -0.30 -10.60
CA GLU A 50 -2.39 0.99 -10.38
C GLU A 50 -1.91 1.64 -9.07
N MET A 51 -1.85 0.88 -7.98
CA MET A 51 -1.28 1.31 -6.70
C MET A 51 0.15 1.85 -6.83
N ALA A 52 1.00 1.17 -7.64
CA ALA A 52 2.38 1.58 -7.87
C ALA A 52 2.51 2.94 -8.59
N LYS A 53 1.51 3.37 -9.35
CA LYS A 53 1.49 4.70 -9.98
C LYS A 53 1.19 5.81 -8.98
N SER A 54 0.54 5.47 -7.87
CA SER A 54 0.06 6.43 -6.89
C SER A 54 1.13 6.81 -5.87
N VAL A 55 2.17 5.98 -5.70
CA VAL A 55 3.24 6.15 -4.71
C VAL A 55 4.52 6.79 -5.28
N ARG A 56 5.31 7.42 -4.40
CA ARG A 56 6.62 7.99 -4.75
C ARG A 56 7.69 6.91 -4.65
N ARG A 57 8.85 7.13 -5.29
CA ARG A 57 9.99 6.19 -5.26
C ARG A 57 10.51 5.85 -3.86
N MET A 58 10.32 6.74 -2.89
CA MET A 58 10.75 6.53 -1.50
C MET A 58 9.73 5.77 -0.66
N ASP A 59 8.50 5.64 -1.13
CA ASP A 59 7.45 4.91 -0.44
C ASP A 59 7.62 3.42 -0.71
N THR A 60 7.03 2.59 0.15
CA THR A 60 7.09 1.13 0.01
C THR A 60 5.67 0.58 -0.03
N ILE A 61 5.39 -0.24 -1.04
CA ILE A 61 4.19 -1.09 -1.09
C ILE A 61 4.64 -2.52 -0.79
N SER A 62 3.91 -3.21 0.08
CA SER A 62 4.13 -4.61 0.39
C SER A 62 2.80 -5.36 0.44
N ARG A 63 2.70 -6.48 -0.26
CA ARG A 63 1.60 -7.44 -0.08
C ARG A 63 1.92 -8.34 1.12
N GLN A 64 1.02 -8.43 2.10
CA GLN A 64 1.23 -9.29 3.29
C GLN A 64 0.73 -10.71 3.05
N GLY A 65 -0.33 -10.85 2.27
CA GLY A 65 -0.97 -12.12 1.92
C GLY A 65 -2.22 -11.84 1.08
N GLY A 66 -2.82 -12.87 0.48
CA GLY A 66 -4.13 -12.77 -0.19
C GLY A 66 -4.34 -11.47 -0.98
N ASP A 67 -5.26 -10.66 -0.49
CA ASP A 67 -5.72 -9.35 -0.93
C ASP A 67 -5.23 -8.17 -0.06
N GLU A 68 -4.36 -8.45 0.91
CA GLU A 68 -3.90 -7.46 1.89
C GLU A 68 -2.60 -6.76 1.44
N PHE A 69 -2.66 -5.43 1.40
CA PHE A 69 -1.54 -4.55 1.06
C PHE A 69 -1.22 -3.58 2.21
N THR A 70 0.06 -3.26 2.34
CA THR A 70 0.56 -2.26 3.28
C THR A 70 1.40 -1.23 2.55
N PHE A 71 1.12 0.04 2.81
CA PHE A 71 1.89 1.16 2.30
C PHE A 71 2.64 1.80 3.46
N LEU A 72 3.92 2.07 3.23
CA LEU A 72 4.77 2.85 4.12
C LEU A 72 5.16 4.12 3.39
N LEU A 73 4.55 5.24 3.79
CA LEU A 73 4.82 6.56 3.22
C LEU A 73 5.89 7.25 4.04
N ASN A 74 6.98 7.60 3.37
CA ASN A 74 8.13 8.20 4.02
C ASN A 74 8.11 9.71 3.85
N ARG A 75 8.60 10.42 4.88
CA ARG A 75 8.83 11.87 4.85
C ARG A 75 7.57 12.70 4.54
N ILE A 76 6.43 12.30 5.08
CA ILE A 76 5.21 13.13 5.00
C ILE A 76 5.36 14.36 5.91
N ARG A 77 4.77 15.48 5.50
CA ARG A 77 4.76 16.74 6.26
C ARG A 77 3.53 16.81 7.15
N SER A 78 2.40 16.33 6.63
CA SER A 78 1.11 16.38 7.29
C SER A 78 0.17 15.28 6.78
N GLU A 79 -1.01 15.15 7.38
CA GLU A 79 -2.00 14.13 7.00
C GLU A 79 -2.57 14.39 5.59
N GLU A 80 -2.58 15.65 5.15
CA GLU A 80 -3.00 16.07 3.82
C GLU A 80 -2.10 15.53 2.70
N ASP A 81 -0.86 15.14 3.00
CA ASP A 81 0.00 14.46 2.03
C ASP A 81 -0.47 13.03 1.73
N VAL A 82 -1.30 12.45 2.60
CA VAL A 82 -1.78 11.07 2.53
C VAL A 82 -3.10 10.99 1.76
N ILE A 83 -3.98 11.98 1.92
CA ILE A 83 -5.33 11.98 1.34
C ILE A 83 -5.33 11.70 -0.18
N PRO A 84 -4.51 12.39 -1.01
CA PRO A 84 -4.54 12.17 -2.46
C PRO A 84 -4.04 10.79 -2.89
N LEU A 85 -3.35 10.07 -2.01
CA LEU A 85 -2.96 8.69 -2.27
C LEU A 85 -4.14 7.76 -2.01
N VAL A 86 -4.84 7.96 -0.89
CA VAL A 86 -6.00 7.16 -0.50
C VAL A 86 -7.12 7.31 -1.53
N GLU A 87 -7.46 8.54 -1.93
CA GLU A 87 -8.49 8.82 -2.95
C GLU A 87 -8.19 8.25 -4.35
N ARG A 88 -6.93 7.90 -4.63
CA ARG A 88 -6.53 7.28 -5.91
C ARG A 88 -6.63 5.75 -5.88
N ILE A 89 -6.75 5.18 -4.70
CA ILE A 89 -6.75 3.72 -4.48
C ILE A 89 -8.15 3.23 -4.06
N ASP A 90 -8.98 4.12 -3.50
CA ASP A 90 -10.44 3.97 -3.32
C ASP A 90 -11.19 4.04 -4.67
#